data_AF-A0A953DAU0-F1
#
_entry.id   AF-A0A953DAU0-F1
#
_cell.length_a   1.000
_cell.length_b   1.000
_cell.length_c   1.000
_cell.angle_alpha   90.00
_cell.angle_beta   90.00
_cell.angle_gamma   90.00
#
_symmetry.space_group_name_H-M   'P 1'
#
loop_
_entity.id
_entity.type
_entity.pdbx_description
1 polymer ?
#
loop_
_entity_poly.entity_id
_entity_poly.type
_entity_poly.pdbx_seq_one_letter_code
_entity_poly.pdbx_strand_id
1 'polypeptide(L)'
;MVRLFGRRRTAEPYRHVRERPTTPGAWLITLRSVPRHFKALREAIESTGDAHVWFGEELTYIRGKGVCTFRVEVTGFTWLEALYRRWAELERADAFPFDIDLYLHNTQWAASLRESTPEQIEEIIRSNAPTYQPAVDGA
;
A
#
# COMPACT_ATOMS: atom_id res chain seq x y z
N MET A 1 23.84 15.42 -47.26
CA MET A 1 24.28 14.73 -46.03
C MET A 1 23.29 15.10 -44.92
N VAL A 2 22.32 14.23 -44.64
CA VAL A 2 21.21 14.55 -43.73
C VAL A 2 21.44 13.81 -42.41
N ARG A 3 21.74 14.54 -41.33
CA ARG A 3 21.73 14.03 -39.96
C ARG A 3 20.28 14.03 -39.46
N LEU A 4 19.58 12.91 -39.60
CA LEU A 4 18.36 12.65 -38.84
C LEU A 4 18.70 11.71 -37.66
N PHE A 5 17.80 11.68 -36.68
CA PHE A 5 17.81 10.88 -35.45
C PHE A 5 18.44 11.57 -34.23
N GLY A 6 17.79 12.65 -33.77
CA GLY A 6 17.82 12.99 -32.35
C GLY A 6 17.26 11.83 -31.53
N ARG A 7 18.04 11.30 -30.59
CA ARG A 7 17.59 10.31 -29.61
C ARG A 7 16.35 10.87 -28.90
N ARG A 8 15.19 10.25 -29.12
CA ARG A 8 14.01 10.48 -28.30
C ARG A 8 14.39 10.07 -26.87
N ARG A 9 14.50 11.03 -25.94
CA ARG A 9 14.61 10.74 -24.52
C ARG A 9 13.34 10.01 -24.13
N THR A 10 13.41 8.69 -23.99
CA THR A 10 12.36 7.91 -23.33
C THR A 10 12.23 8.50 -21.93
N ALA A 11 11.06 9.03 -21.59
CA ALA A 11 10.81 9.48 -20.23
C ALA A 11 11.10 8.32 -19.30
N GLU A 12 11.90 8.56 -18.25
CA GLU A 12 12.09 7.55 -17.22
C GLU A 12 10.71 7.16 -16.69
N PRO A 13 10.42 5.86 -16.53
CA PRO A 13 9.12 5.42 -16.04
C PRO A 13 8.86 6.12 -14.71
N TYR A 14 7.75 6.87 -14.65
CA TYR A 14 7.39 7.65 -13.47
C TYR A 14 7.30 6.72 -12.27
N ARG A 15 8.27 6.84 -11.36
CA ARG A 15 8.38 5.99 -10.19
C ARG A 15 7.60 6.70 -9.09
N HIS A 16 6.40 6.20 -8.77
CA HIS A 16 5.64 6.62 -7.59
C HIS A 16 6.37 6.15 -6.32
N VAL A 17 7.53 6.75 -6.02
CA VAL A 17 8.36 6.43 -4.86
C VAL A 17 8.19 7.55 -3.86
N ARG A 18 7.30 7.27 -2.91
CA ARG A 18 7.23 8.02 -1.67
C ARG A 18 7.83 7.12 -0.60
N GLU A 19 8.88 7.59 0.06
CA GLU A 19 9.56 6.80 1.10
C GLU A 19 9.06 7.14 2.51
N ARG A 20 8.40 8.29 2.65
CA ARG A 20 7.91 8.81 3.92
C ARG A 20 6.53 9.46 3.79
N PRO A 21 5.72 9.46 4.85
CA PRO A 21 4.47 10.18 4.87
C PRO A 21 4.72 11.70 4.94
N THR A 22 3.69 12.49 4.64
CA THR A 22 3.73 13.96 4.55
C THR A 22 2.90 14.58 5.65
N THR A 23 1.95 13.83 6.19
CA THR A 23 1.13 14.22 7.32
C THR A 23 1.92 13.99 8.61
N PRO A 24 2.05 15.00 9.49
CA PRO A 24 2.68 14.83 10.79
C PRO A 24 2.05 13.70 11.60
N GLY A 25 2.88 12.86 12.22
CA GLY A 25 2.44 11.72 13.01
C GLY A 25 1.95 10.51 12.21
N ALA A 26 1.97 10.58 10.87
CA ALA A 26 1.54 9.45 10.05
C ALA A 26 2.64 8.40 9.82
N TRP A 27 2.20 7.22 9.42
CA TRP A 27 3.02 6.11 8.93
C TRP A 27 2.80 5.87 7.43
N LEU A 28 3.78 5.29 6.76
CA LEU A 28 3.66 4.87 5.36
C LEU A 28 3.79 3.35 5.23
N ILE A 29 2.79 2.72 4.65
CA ILE A 29 2.76 1.26 4.44
C ILE A 29 2.40 0.92 3.01
N THR A 30 2.54 -0.36 2.67
CA THR A 30 2.06 -0.91 1.42
C THR A 30 1.30 -2.20 1.69
N LEU A 31 0.12 -2.32 1.11
CA LEU A 31 -0.66 -3.55 1.11
C LEU A 31 -0.64 -4.14 -0.28
N ARG A 32 -0.57 -5.47 -0.38
CA ARG A 32 -0.79 -6.19 -1.64
C ARG A 32 -1.80 -7.29 -1.44
N SER A 33 -2.63 -7.51 -2.44
CA SER A 33 -3.65 -8.55 -2.42
C SER A 33 -4.02 -8.96 -3.85
N VAL A 34 -5.15 -9.65 -4.02
CA VAL A 34 -5.65 -10.10 -5.32
C VAL A 34 -6.37 -8.96 -6.08
N PRO A 35 -6.12 -8.81 -7.41
CA PRO A 35 -6.70 -7.75 -8.23
C PRO A 35 -8.23 -7.63 -8.15
N ARG A 36 -8.90 -8.78 -8.09
CA ARG A 36 -10.37 -8.88 -8.14
C ARG A 36 -11.09 -8.05 -7.06
N HIS A 37 -10.45 -7.82 -5.92
CA HIS A 37 -11.05 -7.13 -4.78
C HIS A 37 -10.56 -5.70 -4.59
N PHE A 38 -9.81 -5.15 -5.56
CA PHE A 38 -9.13 -3.87 -5.43
C PHE A 38 -10.04 -2.75 -4.90
N LYS A 39 -11.19 -2.54 -5.53
CA LYS A 39 -12.12 -1.46 -5.16
C LYS A 39 -12.69 -1.63 -3.76
N ALA A 40 -13.17 -2.83 -3.42
CA ALA A 40 -13.76 -3.13 -2.12
C ALA A 40 -12.74 -3.04 -0.98
N LEU A 41 -11.50 -3.46 -1.21
CA LEU A 41 -10.41 -3.33 -0.22
C LEU A 41 -9.99 -1.87 -0.06
N ARG A 42 -9.88 -1.11 -1.16
CA ARG A 42 -9.61 0.34 -1.10
C ARG A 42 -10.66 1.07 -0.27
N GLU A 43 -11.93 0.82 -0.54
CA GLU A 43 -13.05 1.41 0.21
C GLU A 43 -12.96 1.08 1.70
N ALA A 44 -12.59 -0.16 2.05
CA ALA A 44 -12.40 -0.54 3.45
C ALA A 44 -11.22 0.18 4.12
N ILE A 45 -10.08 0.30 3.42
CA ILE A 45 -8.90 1.04 3.91
C ILE A 45 -9.26 2.51 4.17
N GLU A 46 -9.98 3.16 3.26
CA GLU A 46 -10.30 4.60 3.36
C GLU A 46 -11.56 4.88 4.20
N SER A 47 -12.22 3.85 4.75
CA SER A 47 -13.57 3.94 5.34
C SER A 47 -13.69 4.80 6.59
N THR A 48 -12.63 4.95 7.37
CA THR A 48 -12.65 5.69 8.65
C THR A 48 -12.02 7.09 8.56
N GLY A 49 -11.37 7.41 7.44
CA GLY A 49 -10.58 8.65 7.28
C GLY A 49 -9.18 8.59 7.92
N ASP A 50 -8.86 7.55 8.69
CA ASP A 50 -7.56 7.38 9.34
C ASP A 50 -6.47 6.77 8.43
N ALA A 51 -6.84 6.39 7.22
CA ALA A 51 -5.92 5.87 6.21
C ALA A 51 -6.31 6.37 4.82
N HIS A 52 -5.32 6.74 4.03
CA HIS A 52 -5.49 7.27 2.69
C HIS A 52 -4.62 6.52 1.68
N VAL A 53 -5.25 6.00 0.62
CA VAL A 53 -4.57 5.33 -0.49
C VAL A 53 -4.16 6.37 -1.53
N TRP A 54 -3.00 6.98 -1.32
CA TRP A 54 -2.45 7.99 -2.24
C TRP A 54 -1.96 7.41 -3.57
N PHE A 55 -1.67 6.11 -3.62
CA PHE A 55 -1.43 5.36 -4.85
C PHE A 55 -2.03 3.98 -4.76
N GLY A 56 -2.80 3.59 -5.78
CA GLY A 56 -3.37 2.27 -5.90
C GLY A 56 -3.23 1.78 -7.33
N GLU A 57 -2.79 0.53 -7.49
CA GLU A 57 -2.67 -0.13 -8.79
C GLU A 57 -3.46 -1.43 -8.74
N GLU A 58 -4.52 -1.52 -9.56
CA GLU A 58 -5.46 -2.64 -9.54
C GLU A 58 -4.83 -3.96 -10.02
N LEU A 59 -3.92 -3.88 -10.98
CA LEU A 59 -3.21 -5.06 -11.50
C LEU A 59 -1.77 -4.72 -11.84
N THR A 60 -0.86 -5.33 -11.09
CA THR A 60 0.59 -5.35 -11.35
C THR A 60 1.06 -6.79 -11.40
N TYR A 61 2.03 -7.09 -12.27
CA TYR A 61 2.70 -8.38 -12.27
C TYR A 61 3.98 -8.31 -11.44
N ILE A 62 4.00 -8.98 -10.29
CA ILE A 62 5.17 -9.08 -9.42
C ILE A 62 5.58 -10.56 -9.37
N ARG A 63 6.80 -10.86 -9.86
CA ARG A 63 7.36 -12.23 -9.88
C ARG A 63 6.39 -13.27 -10.50
N GLY A 64 5.73 -12.90 -11.60
CA GLY A 64 4.79 -13.77 -12.31
C GLY A 64 3.41 -13.91 -11.66
N LYS A 65 3.12 -13.18 -10.57
CA LYS A 65 1.79 -13.16 -9.93
C LYS A 65 1.10 -11.83 -10.19
N GLY A 66 -0.18 -11.88 -10.59
CA GLY A 66 -1.03 -10.71 -10.66
C GLY A 66 -1.47 -10.31 -9.25
N VAL A 67 -1.11 -9.10 -8.83
CA VAL A 67 -1.44 -8.54 -7.52
C VAL A 67 -1.99 -7.13 -7.68
N CYS A 68 -2.87 -6.69 -6.80
CA CYS A 68 -3.12 -5.27 -6.60
C CYS A 68 -2.18 -4.71 -5.54
N THR A 69 -1.84 -3.43 -5.65
CA THR A 69 -1.00 -2.72 -4.69
C THR A 69 -1.72 -1.48 -4.17
N PHE A 70 -1.64 -1.26 -2.86
CA PHE A 70 -2.09 -0.04 -2.20
C PHE A 70 -0.90 0.56 -1.46
N ARG A 71 -0.58 1.82 -1.73
CA ARG A 71 0.33 2.62 -0.92
C ARG A 71 -0.53 3.48 -0.01
N VAL A 72 -0.37 3.31 1.29
CA VAL A 72 -1.28 3.87 2.28
C VAL A 72 -0.49 4.77 3.22
N GLU A 73 -0.98 5.99 3.40
CA GLU A 73 -0.58 6.86 4.49
C GLU A 73 -1.60 6.72 5.60
N VAL A 74 -1.12 6.45 6.81
CA VAL A 74 -1.93 6.04 7.95
C VAL A 74 -1.74 7.05 9.06
N THR A 75 -2.82 7.66 9.55
CA THR A 75 -2.85 8.57 10.71
C THR A 75 -3.50 7.94 11.93
N GLY A 76 -4.21 6.82 11.76
CA GLY A 76 -4.81 6.01 12.82
C GLY A 76 -5.11 4.59 12.33
N PHE A 77 -5.62 3.72 13.20
CA PHE A 77 -5.67 2.27 12.94
C PHE A 77 -7.09 1.68 12.91
N THR A 78 -8.12 2.50 13.06
CA THR A 78 -9.53 2.06 13.08
C THR A 78 -9.98 1.34 11.81
N TRP A 79 -9.30 1.60 10.68
CA TRP A 79 -9.54 0.94 9.39
C TRP A 79 -9.12 -0.53 9.36
N LEU A 80 -8.24 -1.00 10.25
CA LEU A 80 -7.79 -2.39 10.27
C LEU A 80 -8.96 -3.34 10.54
N GLU A 81 -9.77 -3.05 11.56
CA GLU A 81 -10.99 -3.80 11.86
C GLU A 81 -11.96 -3.81 10.68
N ALA A 82 -12.16 -2.65 10.05
CA ALA A 82 -13.02 -2.53 8.87
C ALA A 82 -12.50 -3.36 7.69
N LEU A 83 -11.18 -3.38 7.47
CA LEU A 83 -10.52 -4.17 6.43
C LEU A 83 -10.66 -5.67 6.69
N TYR A 84 -10.38 -6.14 7.91
CA TYR A 84 -10.51 -7.56 8.28
C TYR A 84 -11.95 -8.05 8.12
N ARG A 85 -12.92 -7.26 8.59
CA ARG A 85 -14.35 -7.56 8.41
C ARG A 85 -14.71 -7.65 6.93
N ARG A 86 -14.34 -6.64 6.14
CA ARG A 86 -14.66 -6.60 4.71
C ARG A 86 -14.00 -7.73 3.94
N TRP A 87 -12.77 -8.06 4.28
CA TRP A 87 -12.04 -9.18 3.69
C TRP A 87 -12.76 -10.51 3.97
N ALA A 88 -13.13 -10.78 5.22
CA ALA A 88 -13.86 -11.99 5.57
C ALA A 88 -15.23 -12.11 4.85
N GLU A 89 -15.91 -10.99 4.60
CA GLU A 89 -17.13 -10.96 3.77
C GLU A 89 -16.86 -11.36 2.33
N LEU A 90 -15.79 -10.85 1.72
CA LEU A 90 -15.41 -11.16 0.34
C LEU A 90 -15.05 -12.63 0.17
N GLU A 91 -14.23 -13.19 1.06
CA GLU A 91 -13.87 -14.62 1.02
C GLU A 91 -15.11 -15.51 1.11
N ARG A 92 -16.07 -15.14 1.98
CA ARG A 92 -17.33 -15.88 2.12
C ARG A 92 -18.20 -15.76 0.87
N ALA A 93 -18.30 -14.57 0.30
CA ALA A 93 -19.10 -14.33 -0.90
C ALA A 93 -18.58 -15.12 -2.11
N ASP A 94 -17.26 -15.28 -2.20
CA ASP A 94 -16.61 -15.89 -3.36
C ASP A 94 -16.19 -17.34 -3.15
N ALA A 95 -16.32 -17.85 -1.93
CA ALA A 95 -15.81 -19.16 -1.51
C ALA A 95 -14.34 -19.38 -1.91
N PHE A 96 -13.54 -18.31 -1.89
CA PHE A 96 -12.13 -18.33 -2.28
C PHE A 96 -11.27 -17.60 -1.24
N PRO A 97 -10.33 -18.31 -0.58
CA PRO A 97 -9.40 -17.67 0.34
C PRO A 97 -8.32 -16.91 -0.44
N PHE A 98 -8.01 -15.69 0.00
CA PHE A 98 -6.91 -14.88 -0.52
C PHE A 98 -6.25 -14.09 0.59
N ASP A 99 -5.00 -13.67 0.44
CA ASP A 99 -4.29 -12.96 1.51
C ASP A 99 -4.16 -11.46 1.23
N ILE A 100 -3.90 -10.71 2.30
CA ILE A 100 -3.44 -9.32 2.25
C ILE A 100 -2.06 -9.30 2.92
N ASP A 101 -1.04 -9.02 2.13
CA ASP A 101 0.34 -8.90 2.62
C ASP A 101 0.64 -7.44 2.99
N LEU A 102 1.22 -7.25 4.17
CA LEU A 102 1.80 -5.98 4.62
C LEU A 102 3.27 -5.89 4.22
N TYR A 103 3.61 -4.75 3.61
CA TYR A 103 4.96 -4.35 3.28
C TYR A 103 5.29 -2.98 3.88
N LEU A 104 6.52 -2.85 4.36
CA LEU A 104 7.13 -1.61 4.82
C LEU A 104 8.20 -1.17 3.81
N HIS A 105 8.64 0.09 3.88
CA HIS A 105 9.64 0.65 2.95
C HIS A 105 9.33 0.33 1.49
N ASN A 106 8.05 0.37 1.13
CA ASN A 106 7.49 0.03 -0.18
C ASN A 106 7.59 -1.44 -0.64
N THR A 107 8.60 -2.21 -0.23
CA THR A 107 8.87 -3.54 -0.81
C THR A 107 9.32 -4.59 0.19
N GLN A 108 9.64 -4.20 1.43
CA GLN A 108 10.06 -5.12 2.47
C GLN A 108 8.83 -5.80 3.06
N TRP A 109 8.67 -7.10 2.84
CA TRP A 109 7.58 -7.87 3.45
C TRP A 109 7.71 -7.81 4.97
N ALA A 110 6.59 -7.59 5.66
CA ALA A 110 6.55 -7.46 7.11
C ALA A 110 5.60 -8.47 7.76
N ALA A 111 4.42 -8.70 7.18
CA ALA A 111 3.46 -9.65 7.74
C ALA A 111 2.44 -10.12 6.68
N SER A 112 1.84 -11.27 6.94
CA SER A 112 0.55 -11.66 6.38
C SER A 112 -0.55 -11.22 7.33
N LEU A 113 -1.60 -10.57 6.82
CA LEU A 113 -2.78 -10.25 7.64
C LEU A 113 -3.55 -11.51 8.03
N ARG A 114 -3.41 -12.63 7.31
CA ARG A 114 -4.06 -13.91 7.66
C ARG A 114 -3.51 -14.49 8.95
N GLU A 115 -2.23 -14.28 9.19
CA GLU A 115 -1.49 -14.84 10.33
C GLU A 115 -1.41 -13.88 11.53
N SER A 116 -2.05 -12.71 11.41
CA SER A 116 -1.96 -11.63 12.40
C SER A 116 -3.34 -11.08 12.75
N THR A 117 -3.53 -10.61 13.98
CA THR A 117 -4.70 -9.82 14.37
C THR A 117 -4.54 -8.35 13.97
N PRO A 118 -5.64 -7.56 13.90
CA PRO A 118 -5.55 -6.11 13.71
C PRO A 118 -4.56 -5.43 14.66
N GLU A 119 -4.56 -5.80 15.94
CA GLU A 119 -3.66 -5.22 16.95
C GLU A 119 -2.19 -5.57 16.69
N GLN A 120 -1.91 -6.79 16.24
CA GLN A 120 -0.55 -7.20 15.88
C GLN A 120 -0.05 -6.44 14.64
N ILE A 121 -0.91 -6.22 13.65
CA ILE A 121 -0.59 -5.41 12.48
C ILE A 121 -0.34 -3.96 12.87
N GLU A 122 -1.18 -3.38 13.74
CA GLU A 122 -0.97 -2.05 14.30
C GLU A 122 0.41 -1.93 14.96
N GLU A 123 0.76 -2.88 15.83
CA GLU A 123 2.05 -2.90 16.52
C GLU A 123 3.23 -2.98 15.53
N ILE A 124 3.14 -3.87 14.53
CA ILE A 124 4.16 -3.98 13.47
C ILE A 124 4.36 -2.64 12.76
N ILE A 125 3.26 -1.95 12.41
CA ILE A 125 3.32 -0.65 11.72
C ILE A 125 3.93 0.42 12.64
N ARG A 126 3.45 0.53 13.89
CA ARG A 126 3.95 1.53 14.84
C ARG A 126 5.44 1.41 15.09
N SER A 127 5.92 0.17 15.23
CA SER A 127 7.31 -0.12 15.59
C SER A 127 8.29 -0.03 14.42
N ASN A 128 7.83 -0.23 13.18
CA ASN A 128 8.75 -0.44 12.05
C ASN A 128 8.46 0.40 10.80
N ALA A 129 7.27 0.98 10.65
CA ALA A 129 6.93 1.70 9.43
C ALA A 129 7.62 3.06 9.35
N PRO A 130 7.99 3.53 8.13
CA PRO A 130 8.45 4.90 7.93
C PRO A 130 7.47 5.91 8.50
N THR A 131 7.95 6.75 9.41
CA THR A 131 7.20 7.84 10.01
C THR A 131 7.51 9.17 9.35
N TYR A 132 6.63 10.14 9.57
CA TYR A 132 6.85 11.51 9.16
C TYR A 132 8.15 12.04 9.78
N GLN A 133 8.95 12.71 8.96
CA GLN A 133 10.07 13.50 9.44
C GLN A 133 9.90 14.91 8.89
N PRO A 134 9.97 15.96 9.73
CA PRO A 134 9.95 17.32 9.25
C PRO A 134 11.11 17.54 8.29
N ALA A 135 10.91 18.40 7.29
CA ALA A 135 12.01 18.87 6.47
C ALA A 135 13.05 19.48 7.43
N VAL A 136 14.28 18.97 7.39
CA VAL A 136 15.37 19.59 8.11
C VAL A 136 15.73 20.81 7.29
N ASP A 137 15.18 21.97 7.66
CA ASP A 137 15.64 23.24 7.12
C ASP A 137 17.12 23.35 7.47
N GLY A 138 17.97 23.41 6.43
CA GLY A 138 19.42 23.38 6.57
C GLY A 138 19.91 24.50 7.50
N ALA A 139 20.68 24.09 8.51
CA ALA A 139 21.49 24.97 9.35
C ALA A 139 22.62 25.64 8.54
#